data_AF-A0A1V4WT67-F1
#
_entry.id   AF-A0A1V4WT67-F1
#
_cell.length_a   1.000
_cell.length_b   1.000
_cell.length_c   1.000
_cell.angle_alpha   90.00
_cell.angle_beta   90.00
_cell.angle_gamma   90.00
#
_symmetry.space_group_name_H-M   'P 1'
#
loop_
_entity.id
_entity.type
_entity.pdbx_description
1 polymer ?
#
loop_
_entity_poly.entity_id
_entity_poly.type
_entity_poly.pdbx_seq_one_letter_code
_entity_poly.pdbx_strand_id
1 'polypeptide(L)'
;MCLSPGDLVKSAGQAKARPPGFKAFWIKAGLVAAVGLIAIFRPDVPPAVFTFPLIGPVKVYHIFWALAVFTLVKRMIPRFNKKISSRKIFGRFYRQAENITPKRDEQLRSLKARTDRGALRSAFYWLLLVGDMALWRMVGMLNDTWVYIIVLFFIFMDQFCVTVFCPFRWLAGGKCCSTCRINNWGYLMAFSPLIFIQSFWTWSIIALSIIIIIQWEYLYHRYPERFYETHNAALMCRNCVVECTGHRKLR
;
A
#
# COMPACT_ATOMS: atom_id res chain seq x y z
N MET A 1 -3.20 -24.91 -22.43
CA MET A 1 -3.74 -24.64 -23.78
C MET A 1 -4.26 -23.22 -23.80
N CYS A 2 -3.65 -22.37 -24.61
CA CYS A 2 -4.17 -21.04 -24.91
C CYS A 2 -5.40 -21.20 -25.81
N LEU A 3 -6.45 -20.42 -25.54
CA LEU A 3 -7.59 -20.30 -26.44
C LEU A 3 -7.11 -19.92 -27.84
N SER A 4 -7.71 -20.56 -28.84
CA SER A 4 -7.33 -20.49 -30.25
C SER A 4 -7.74 -19.14 -30.85
N PRO A 5 -7.11 -18.66 -31.95
CA PRO A 5 -7.35 -17.34 -32.53
C PRO A 5 -8.80 -17.06 -32.99
N GLY A 6 -9.67 -18.08 -33.03
CA GLY A 6 -11.08 -17.97 -33.41
C GLY A 6 -12.01 -17.35 -32.36
N ASP A 7 -11.58 -17.23 -31.10
CA ASP A 7 -12.43 -16.69 -30.02
C ASP A 7 -12.37 -15.16 -29.88
N LEU A 8 -11.51 -14.49 -30.66
CA LEU A 8 -11.28 -13.04 -30.59
C LEU A 8 -12.44 -12.20 -31.19
N VAL A 9 -13.40 -12.81 -31.87
CA VAL A 9 -14.51 -12.09 -32.54
C VAL A 9 -15.77 -11.97 -31.67
N LYS A 10 -15.90 -12.71 -30.56
CA LYS A 10 -17.14 -12.75 -29.76
C LYS A 10 -17.20 -11.86 -28.51
N SER A 11 -16.22 -10.97 -28.27
CA SER A 11 -16.23 -10.08 -27.09
C SER A 11 -16.59 -8.61 -27.39
N ALA A 12 -17.30 -8.33 -28.48
CA ALA A 12 -17.94 -7.03 -28.70
C ALA A 12 -19.30 -7.00 -27.97
N GLY A 13 -19.29 -6.89 -26.64
CA GLY A 13 -20.54 -6.84 -25.88
C GLY A 13 -20.46 -7.06 -24.36
N GLN A 14 -19.28 -7.18 -23.75
CA GLN A 14 -19.19 -7.26 -22.30
C GLN A 14 -19.20 -5.86 -21.69
N ALA A 15 -20.33 -5.49 -21.10
CA ALA A 15 -20.43 -4.36 -20.17
C ALA A 15 -19.24 -4.40 -19.20
N LYS A 16 -18.46 -3.32 -19.19
CA LYS A 16 -17.22 -3.16 -18.40
C LYS A 16 -17.54 -3.41 -16.91
N ALA A 17 -17.37 -4.65 -16.46
CA ALA A 17 -17.67 -5.03 -15.08
C ALA A 17 -16.85 -4.14 -14.14
N ARG A 18 -17.52 -3.46 -13.19
CA ARG A 18 -16.83 -2.58 -12.24
C ARG A 18 -15.83 -3.41 -11.42
N PRO A 19 -14.59 -2.93 -11.25
CA PRO A 19 -13.58 -3.70 -10.53
C PRO A 19 -14.05 -4.00 -9.10
N PRO A 20 -13.72 -5.18 -8.55
CA PRO A 20 -14.10 -5.56 -7.20
C PRO A 20 -13.57 -4.52 -6.20
N GLY A 21 -14.47 -3.96 -5.39
CA GLY A 21 -14.14 -2.91 -4.40
C GLY A 21 -14.35 -1.47 -4.86
N PHE A 22 -14.83 -1.23 -6.09
CA PHE A 22 -15.11 0.13 -6.59
C PHE A 22 -16.11 0.92 -5.72
N LYS A 23 -17.19 0.26 -5.24
CA LYS A 23 -18.16 0.89 -4.31
C LYS A 23 -17.49 1.31 -3.00
N ALA A 24 -16.68 0.44 -2.41
CA ALA A 24 -15.96 0.71 -1.17
C ALA A 24 -14.91 1.83 -1.33
N PHE A 25 -14.30 1.94 -2.51
CA PHE A 25 -13.40 3.04 -2.84
C PHE A 25 -14.13 4.39 -2.82
N TRP A 26 -15.27 4.51 -3.50
CA TRP A 26 -16.04 5.76 -3.53
C TRP A 26 -16.60 6.17 -2.17
N ILE A 27 -17.04 5.21 -1.36
CA ILE A 27 -17.47 5.49 0.02
C ILE A 27 -16.33 6.13 0.82
N LYS A 28 -15.11 5.57 0.72
CA LYS A 28 -13.94 6.11 1.43
C LYS A 28 -13.49 7.46 0.87
N ALA A 29 -13.58 7.66 -0.45
CA ALA A 29 -13.32 8.94 -1.08
C ALA A 29 -14.28 10.02 -0.54
N GLY A 30 -15.58 9.71 -0.49
CA GLY A 30 -16.60 10.59 0.09
C GLY A 30 -16.35 10.89 1.56
N LEU A 31 -15.94 9.90 2.35
CA LEU A 31 -15.58 10.08 3.76
C LEU A 31 -14.39 11.03 3.95
N VAL A 32 -13.30 10.83 3.20
CA VAL A 32 -12.10 11.68 3.29
C VAL A 32 -12.41 13.11 2.85
N ALA A 33 -13.19 13.27 1.77
CA ALA A 33 -13.63 14.58 1.31
C ALA A 33 -14.51 15.28 2.36
N ALA A 34 -15.48 14.57 2.94
CA ALA A 34 -16.35 15.11 3.98
C ALA A 34 -15.56 15.56 5.22
N VAL A 35 -14.66 14.72 5.73
CA VAL A 35 -13.81 15.06 6.89
C VAL A 35 -12.90 16.25 6.56
N GLY A 36 -12.31 16.30 5.36
CA GLY A 36 -11.50 17.43 4.91
C GLY A 36 -12.29 18.73 4.81
N LEU A 37 -13.49 18.70 4.23
CA LEU A 37 -14.38 19.87 4.14
C LEU A 37 -14.82 20.34 5.54
N ILE A 38 -15.20 19.42 6.42
CA ILE A 38 -15.54 19.75 7.82
C ILE A 38 -14.35 20.41 8.50
N ALA A 39 -13.13 19.90 8.32
CA ALA A 39 -11.95 20.51 8.93
C ALA A 39 -11.63 21.91 8.40
N ILE A 40 -11.91 22.19 7.12
CA ILE A 40 -11.73 23.51 6.51
C ILE A 40 -12.76 24.51 7.06
N PHE A 41 -14.05 24.14 7.06
CA PHE A 41 -15.12 25.05 7.45
C PHE A 41 -15.39 25.10 8.96
N ARG A 42 -15.03 24.04 9.68
CA ARG A 42 -15.28 23.82 11.11
C ARG A 42 -14.09 23.10 11.77
N PRO A 43 -12.95 23.79 11.90
CA PRO A 43 -11.72 23.20 12.44
C PRO A 43 -11.82 22.75 13.90
N ASP A 44 -12.84 23.21 14.63
CA ASP A 44 -13.20 22.83 16.00
C ASP A 44 -13.79 21.42 16.10
N VAL A 45 -14.49 20.96 15.06
CA VAL A 45 -15.27 19.71 15.09
C VAL A 45 -14.38 18.46 15.12
N PRO A 46 -13.34 18.30 14.27
CA PRO A 46 -12.53 17.09 14.28
C PRO A 46 -11.88 16.80 15.64
N PRO A 47 -11.18 17.76 16.30
CA PRO A 47 -10.62 17.54 17.64
C PRO A 47 -11.67 17.15 18.68
N ALA A 48 -12.86 17.78 18.64
CA ALA A 48 -13.95 17.46 19.55
C ALA A 48 -14.43 16.01 19.37
N VAL A 49 -14.58 15.54 18.12
CA VAL A 49 -14.95 14.15 17.82
C VAL A 49 -13.86 13.18 18.28
N PHE A 50 -12.59 13.46 18.01
CA PHE A 50 -11.48 12.55 18.39
C PHE A 50 -11.30 12.43 19.91
N THR A 51 -11.54 13.51 20.65
CA THR A 51 -11.38 13.57 22.10
C THR A 51 -12.65 13.21 22.88
N PHE A 52 -13.77 13.00 22.18
CA PHE A 52 -15.04 12.64 22.78
C PHE A 52 -14.90 11.40 23.68
N PRO A 53 -15.35 11.47 24.95
CA PRO A 53 -15.31 10.34 25.87
C PRO A 53 -16.42 9.34 25.49
N LEU A 54 -16.06 8.06 25.42
CA LEU A 54 -17.01 6.98 25.15
C LEU A 54 -17.44 6.30 26.44
N ILE A 55 -16.49 5.64 27.11
CA ILE A 55 -16.74 4.86 28.34
C ILE A 55 -15.53 5.06 29.26
N GLY A 56 -15.74 5.65 30.44
CA GLY A 56 -14.68 5.93 31.40
C GLY A 56 -13.54 6.76 30.79
N PRO A 57 -12.26 6.36 30.92
CA PRO A 57 -11.13 7.09 30.34
C PRO A 57 -10.98 6.90 28.82
N VAL A 58 -11.79 6.04 28.19
CA VAL A 58 -11.67 5.69 26.78
C VAL A 58 -12.29 6.78 25.91
N LYS A 59 -11.44 7.47 25.16
CA LYS A 59 -11.79 8.45 24.11
C LYS A 59 -11.81 7.82 22.72
N VAL A 60 -12.51 8.44 21.76
CA VAL A 60 -12.63 7.96 20.37
C VAL A 60 -11.28 7.66 19.70
N TYR A 61 -10.24 8.48 19.92
CA TYR A 61 -8.92 8.21 19.33
C TYR A 61 -8.31 6.86 19.76
N HIS A 62 -8.68 6.30 20.93
CA HIS A 62 -8.20 4.98 21.35
C HIS A 62 -8.78 3.88 20.48
N ILE A 63 -10.02 4.05 19.99
CA ILE A 63 -10.62 3.12 19.03
C ILE A 63 -9.86 3.18 17.71
N PHE A 64 -9.59 4.39 17.19
CA PHE A 64 -8.82 4.54 15.96
C PHE A 64 -7.40 4.00 16.08
N TRP A 65 -6.75 4.22 17.22
CA TRP A 65 -5.46 3.62 17.55
C TRP A 65 -5.53 2.09 17.55
N ALA A 66 -6.50 1.50 18.25
CA ALA A 66 -6.67 0.05 18.32
C ALA A 66 -6.94 -0.54 16.93
N LEU A 67 -7.76 0.12 16.09
CA LEU A 67 -8.00 -0.28 14.70
C LEU A 67 -6.75 -0.19 13.84
N ALA A 68 -5.93 0.85 14.01
CA ALA A 68 -4.65 1.00 13.30
C ALA A 68 -3.67 -0.11 13.71
N VAL A 69 -3.47 -0.33 15.01
CA VAL A 69 -2.63 -1.41 15.56
C VAL A 69 -3.12 -2.77 15.05
N PHE A 70 -4.41 -3.05 15.15
CA PHE A 70 -4.99 -4.30 14.66
C PHE A 70 -4.77 -4.50 13.16
N THR A 71 -4.88 -3.45 12.36
CA THR A 71 -4.61 -3.50 10.92
C THR A 71 -3.14 -3.82 10.64
N LEU A 72 -2.22 -3.20 11.38
CA LEU A 72 -0.78 -3.44 11.27
C LEU A 72 -0.42 -4.87 11.71
N VAL A 73 -0.92 -5.33 12.87
CA VAL A 73 -0.69 -6.70 13.39
C VAL A 73 -1.24 -7.76 12.44
N LYS A 74 -2.44 -7.56 11.87
CA LYS A 74 -3.00 -8.48 10.87
C LYS A 74 -2.07 -8.70 9.68
N ARG A 75 -1.28 -7.70 9.30
CA ARG A 75 -0.34 -7.80 8.17
C ARG A 75 0.83 -8.73 8.48
N MET A 76 1.24 -8.85 9.73
CA MET A 76 2.30 -9.76 10.18
C MET A 76 1.85 -11.23 10.18
N ILE A 77 0.53 -11.48 10.21
CA ILE A 77 -0.02 -12.83 10.34
C ILE A 77 -0.45 -13.37 8.96
N PRO A 78 0.10 -14.51 8.49
CA PRO A 78 -0.19 -15.05 7.16
C PRO A 78 -1.69 -15.29 6.91
N ARG A 79 -2.43 -15.75 7.93
CA ARG A 79 -3.84 -16.16 7.83
C ARG A 79 -4.78 -15.02 7.40
N PHE A 80 -4.45 -13.77 7.76
CA PHE A 80 -5.33 -12.62 7.47
C PHE A 80 -5.02 -11.94 6.12
N ASN A 81 -3.95 -12.34 5.45
CA ASN A 81 -3.51 -11.72 4.21
C ASN A 81 -4.14 -12.38 2.98
N LYS A 82 -5.20 -11.77 2.43
CA LYS A 82 -5.87 -12.26 1.20
C LYS A 82 -5.21 -11.76 -0.09
N LYS A 83 -4.64 -10.55 -0.07
CA LYS A 83 -4.03 -9.92 -1.26
C LYS A 83 -2.72 -10.63 -1.64
N ILE A 84 -2.52 -10.85 -2.94
CA ILE A 84 -1.28 -11.47 -3.47
C ILE A 84 -0.03 -10.66 -3.09
N SER A 85 -0.14 -9.33 -3.11
CA SER A 85 0.94 -8.40 -2.75
C SER A 85 1.42 -8.55 -1.30
N SER A 86 0.52 -8.92 -0.38
CA SER A 86 0.83 -9.11 1.04
C SER A 86 1.21 -10.57 1.37
N ARG A 87 0.88 -11.52 0.49
CA ARG A 87 1.20 -12.95 0.68
C ARG A 87 2.63 -13.32 0.28
N LYS A 88 3.24 -12.58 -0.66
CA LYS A 88 4.58 -12.86 -1.20
C LYS A 88 5.70 -12.94 -0.15
N ILE A 89 5.50 -12.29 0.99
CA ILE A 89 6.43 -12.32 2.13
C ILE A 89 6.49 -13.71 2.81
N PHE A 90 5.40 -14.48 2.80
CA PHE A 90 5.33 -15.75 3.52
C PHE A 90 5.68 -16.93 2.62
N GLY A 91 6.63 -17.75 3.08
CA GLY A 91 7.08 -18.95 2.35
C GLY A 91 5.97 -19.94 2.02
N ARG A 92 4.92 -20.05 2.86
CA ARG A 92 3.76 -20.93 2.61
C ARG A 92 3.03 -20.64 1.29
N PHE A 93 3.11 -19.41 0.78
CA PHE A 93 2.48 -19.02 -0.49
C PHE A 93 3.46 -19.00 -1.67
N TYR A 94 4.73 -19.34 -1.44
CA TYR A 94 5.72 -19.47 -2.51
C TYR A 94 5.48 -20.75 -3.30
N ARG A 95 5.45 -20.64 -4.63
CA ARG A 95 5.45 -21.76 -5.54
C ARG A 95 6.60 -21.58 -6.52
N GLN A 96 7.57 -22.47 -6.49
CA GLN A 96 8.72 -22.37 -7.38
C GLN A 96 8.28 -22.49 -8.84
N ALA A 97 8.83 -21.64 -9.71
CA ALA A 97 8.60 -21.73 -11.13
C ALA A 97 9.41 -22.88 -11.74
N GLU A 98 8.78 -23.63 -12.65
CA GLU A 98 9.43 -24.68 -13.42
C GLU A 98 10.51 -24.11 -14.36
N ASN A 99 11.52 -24.94 -14.66
CA ASN A 99 12.60 -24.67 -15.62
C ASN A 99 13.34 -23.36 -15.33
N ILE A 100 13.95 -23.25 -14.15
CA ILE A 100 14.85 -22.13 -13.83
C ILE A 100 16.14 -22.29 -14.65
N THR A 101 16.27 -21.48 -15.69
CA THR A 101 17.49 -21.38 -16.50
C THR A 101 18.44 -20.31 -15.94
N PRO A 102 19.76 -20.38 -16.18
CA PRO A 102 20.71 -19.33 -15.78
C PRO A 102 20.32 -17.91 -16.27
N LYS A 103 19.73 -17.81 -17.47
CA LYS A 103 19.18 -16.56 -18.02
C LYS A 103 18.08 -15.94 -17.13
N ARG A 104 17.29 -16.77 -16.46
CA ARG A 104 16.20 -16.34 -15.57
C ARG A 104 16.74 -15.81 -14.25
N ASP A 105 17.81 -16.41 -13.73
CA ASP A 105 18.54 -15.90 -12.56
C ASP A 105 19.15 -14.52 -12.84
N GLU A 106 19.75 -14.33 -14.02
CA GLU A 106 20.26 -13.04 -14.45
C GLU A 106 19.12 -12.01 -14.56
N GLN A 107 17.98 -12.40 -15.12
CA GLN A 107 16.78 -11.55 -15.15
C GLN A 107 16.31 -11.17 -13.74
N LEU A 108 16.31 -12.10 -12.78
CA LEU A 108 15.97 -11.80 -11.38
C LEU A 108 16.91 -10.75 -10.79
N ARG A 109 18.22 -10.91 -10.96
CA ARG A 109 19.23 -9.95 -10.46
C ARG A 109 19.02 -8.57 -11.09
N SER A 110 18.79 -8.51 -12.40
CA SER A 110 18.57 -7.24 -13.11
C SER A 110 17.27 -6.54 -12.67
N LEU A 111 16.17 -7.29 -12.48
CA LEU A 111 14.89 -6.79 -12.00
C LEU A 111 14.99 -6.29 -10.56
N LYS A 112 15.69 -7.04 -9.71
CA LYS A 112 15.99 -6.63 -8.33
C LYS A 112 16.75 -5.30 -8.30
N ALA A 113 17.84 -5.19 -9.04
CA ALA A 113 18.64 -3.97 -9.08
C ALA A 113 17.84 -2.75 -9.59
N ARG A 114 16.98 -2.93 -10.60
CA ARG A 114 16.07 -1.86 -11.06
C ARG A 114 15.06 -1.46 -9.99
N THR A 115 14.44 -2.45 -9.34
CA THR A 115 13.42 -2.21 -8.30
C THR A 115 14.03 -1.55 -7.07
N ASP A 116 15.25 -1.91 -6.70
CA ASP A 116 15.99 -1.32 -5.58
C ASP A 116 16.31 0.15 -5.84
N ARG A 117 16.77 0.51 -7.05
CA ARG A 117 16.96 1.91 -7.44
C ARG A 117 15.66 2.71 -7.44
N GLY A 118 14.57 2.11 -7.93
CA GLY A 118 13.25 2.73 -7.89
C GLY A 118 12.75 2.98 -6.47
N ALA A 119 12.95 2.01 -5.56
CA ALA A 119 12.60 2.14 -4.16
C ALA A 119 13.42 3.23 -3.46
N LEU A 120 14.73 3.34 -3.74
CA LEU A 120 15.58 4.41 -3.22
C LEU A 120 15.13 5.80 -3.66
N ARG A 121 14.77 5.97 -4.95
CA ARG A 121 14.23 7.24 -5.46
C ARG A 121 12.94 7.62 -4.75
N SER A 122 12.02 6.67 -4.59
CA SER A 122 10.77 6.92 -3.87
C SER A 122 10.98 7.20 -2.38
N ALA A 123 11.94 6.53 -1.73
CA ALA A 123 12.34 6.82 -0.35
C ALA A 123 12.82 8.27 -0.23
N PHE A 124 13.67 8.70 -1.16
CA PHE A 124 14.20 10.07 -1.18
C PHE A 124 13.09 11.11 -1.33
N TYR A 125 12.19 10.96 -2.30
CA TYR A 125 11.06 11.88 -2.45
C TYR A 125 10.12 11.85 -1.24
N TRP A 126 9.96 10.69 -0.60
CA TRP A 126 9.16 10.60 0.62
C TRP A 126 9.82 11.33 1.79
N LEU A 127 11.14 11.22 1.94
CA LEU A 127 11.88 11.98 2.95
C LEU A 127 11.80 13.48 2.70
N LEU A 128 11.85 13.93 1.45
CA LEU A 128 11.61 15.34 1.10
C LEU A 128 10.21 15.79 1.51
N LEU A 129 9.17 14.98 1.24
CA LEU A 129 7.80 15.28 1.65
C LEU A 129 7.66 15.35 3.17
N VAL A 130 8.27 14.42 3.92
CA VAL A 130 8.27 14.45 5.38
C VAL A 130 9.07 15.64 5.91
N GLY A 131 10.19 15.99 5.28
CA GLY A 131 10.98 17.18 5.61
C GLY A 131 10.20 18.48 5.38
N ASP A 132 9.44 18.58 4.29
CA ASP A 132 8.54 19.71 4.05
C ASP A 132 7.46 19.80 5.12
N MET A 133 6.79 18.70 5.47
CA MET A 133 5.83 18.69 6.58
C MET A 133 6.47 19.13 7.92
N ALA A 134 7.73 18.76 8.17
CA ALA A 134 8.47 19.21 9.34
C ALA A 134 8.69 20.72 9.33
N LEU A 135 9.05 21.31 8.17
CA LEU A 135 9.19 22.75 8.01
C LEU A 135 7.86 23.48 8.29
N TRP A 136 6.76 23.01 7.71
CA TRP A 136 5.43 23.60 7.94
C TRP A 136 4.99 23.48 9.40
N ARG A 137 5.40 22.42 10.10
CA ARG A 137 5.19 22.25 11.53
C ARG A 137 6.01 23.26 12.36
N MET A 138 7.26 23.51 11.98
CA MET A 138 8.13 24.48 12.65
C MET A 138 7.63 25.92 12.50
N VAL A 139 7.04 26.26 11.35
CA VAL A 139 6.42 27.59 11.11
C VAL A 139 5.03 27.71 11.77
N GLY A 140 4.52 26.63 12.38
CA GLY A 140 3.25 26.64 13.10
C GLY A 140 2.00 26.54 12.21
N MET A 141 2.16 26.43 10.89
CA MET A 141 1.05 26.29 9.94
C MET A 141 0.41 24.90 10.00
N LEU A 142 1.20 23.87 10.34
CA LEU A 142 0.73 22.50 10.42
C LEU A 142 0.35 22.13 11.87
N ASN A 143 -0.93 22.26 12.22
CA ASN A 143 -1.45 21.81 13.52
C ASN A 143 -1.76 20.30 13.54
N ASP A 144 -2.07 19.75 14.71
CA ASP A 144 -2.34 18.32 14.91
C ASP A 144 -3.53 17.83 14.05
N THR A 145 -4.57 18.66 13.91
CA THR A 145 -5.74 18.37 13.06
C THR A 145 -5.32 18.14 11.62
N TRP A 146 -4.48 19.01 11.07
CA TRP A 146 -3.96 18.87 9.71
C TRP A 146 -3.09 17.63 9.54
N VAL A 147 -2.27 17.28 10.54
CA VAL A 147 -1.49 16.03 10.51
C VAL A 147 -2.41 14.80 10.42
N TYR A 148 -3.49 14.75 11.21
CA TYR A 148 -4.46 13.64 11.13
C TYR A 148 -5.16 13.55 9.77
N ILE A 149 -5.52 14.70 9.18
CA ILE A 149 -6.14 14.75 7.85
C ILE A 149 -5.17 14.25 6.77
N ILE A 150 -3.89 14.66 6.84
CA ILE A 150 -2.85 14.17 5.93
C ILE A 150 -2.69 12.65 6.05
N VAL A 151 -2.71 12.10 7.26
CA VAL A 151 -2.65 10.63 7.45
C VAL A 151 -3.86 9.94 6.82
N LEU A 152 -5.08 10.44 7.04
CA LEU A 152 -6.28 9.90 6.40
C LEU A 152 -6.20 9.98 4.87
N PHE A 153 -5.70 11.10 4.35
CA PHE A 153 -5.45 11.30 2.93
C PHE A 153 -4.42 10.30 2.39
N PHE A 154 -3.31 10.06 3.08
CA PHE A 154 -2.29 9.09 2.65
C PHE A 154 -2.79 7.64 2.71
N ILE A 155 -3.59 7.27 3.72
CA ILE A 155 -4.26 5.96 3.77
C ILE A 155 -5.17 5.78 2.56
N PHE A 156 -5.90 6.83 2.18
CA PHE A 156 -6.74 6.82 0.99
C PHE A 156 -5.92 6.76 -0.30
N MET A 157 -4.81 7.50 -0.40
CA MET A 157 -3.89 7.47 -1.53
C MET A 157 -3.26 6.10 -1.76
N ASP A 158 -2.91 5.35 -0.72
CA ASP A 158 -2.47 3.94 -0.85
C ASP A 158 -3.55 3.09 -1.53
N GLN A 159 -4.82 3.27 -1.14
CA GLN A 159 -5.94 2.56 -1.76
C GLN A 159 -6.25 3.01 -3.19
N PHE A 160 -6.09 4.29 -3.48
CA PHE A 160 -6.17 4.85 -4.83
C PHE A 160 -5.10 4.23 -5.73
N CYS A 161 -3.86 4.13 -5.25
CA CYS A 161 -2.73 3.57 -5.99
C CYS A 161 -2.96 2.13 -6.44
N VAL A 162 -3.60 1.31 -5.60
CA VAL A 162 -3.86 -0.10 -5.93
C VAL A 162 -5.12 -0.32 -6.77
N THR A 163 -6.04 0.65 -6.83
CA THR A 163 -7.37 0.47 -7.43
C THR A 163 -7.53 1.23 -8.74
N VAL A 164 -6.99 2.46 -8.81
CA VAL A 164 -7.22 3.39 -9.92
C VAL A 164 -5.93 3.64 -10.69
N PHE A 165 -4.94 4.24 -10.03
CA PHE A 165 -3.72 4.69 -10.69
C PHE A 165 -2.58 4.87 -9.67
N CYS A 166 -1.40 4.29 -9.97
CA CYS A 166 -0.21 4.39 -9.11
C CYS A 166 0.86 5.29 -9.75
N PRO A 167 1.17 6.47 -9.18
CA PRO A 167 2.23 7.35 -9.70
C PRO A 167 3.62 6.73 -9.53
N PHE A 168 3.82 5.91 -8.49
CA PHE A 168 5.09 5.22 -8.25
C PHE A 168 5.43 4.17 -9.31
N ARG A 169 4.49 3.81 -10.20
CA ARG A 169 4.79 2.93 -11.34
C ARG A 169 5.88 3.51 -12.23
N TRP A 170 5.85 4.82 -12.47
CA TRP A 170 6.82 5.52 -13.31
C TRP A 170 8.19 5.61 -12.64
N LEU A 171 8.22 5.81 -11.31
CA LEU A 171 9.45 5.87 -10.53
C LEU A 171 10.11 4.50 -10.33
N ALA A 172 9.30 3.45 -10.12
CA ALA A 172 9.79 2.10 -9.84
C ALA A 172 9.95 1.21 -11.09
N GLY A 173 9.51 1.66 -12.27
CA GLY A 173 9.61 0.92 -13.54
C GLY A 173 8.85 -0.42 -13.56
N GLY A 174 7.91 -0.61 -12.62
CA GLY A 174 7.20 -1.87 -12.43
C GLY A 174 6.00 -2.06 -13.35
N LYS A 175 5.64 -3.31 -13.65
CA LYS A 175 4.45 -3.65 -14.46
C LYS A 175 3.16 -3.47 -13.66
N CYS A 176 3.16 -3.85 -12.37
CA CYS A 176 2.02 -3.79 -11.46
C CYS A 176 2.41 -3.25 -10.07
N CYS A 177 1.47 -2.59 -9.38
CA CYS A 177 1.66 -2.14 -8.00
C CYS A 177 1.85 -3.33 -7.04
N SER A 178 1.21 -4.48 -7.31
CA SER A 178 1.37 -5.71 -6.53
C SER A 178 2.79 -6.30 -6.56
N THR A 179 3.51 -6.09 -7.67
CA THR A 179 4.91 -6.49 -7.84
C THR A 179 5.89 -5.42 -7.35
N CYS A 180 5.44 -4.19 -7.13
CA CYS A 180 6.28 -3.12 -6.62
C CYS A 180 6.74 -3.40 -5.18
N ARG A 181 7.99 -3.03 -4.87
CA ARG A 181 8.59 -3.05 -3.53
C ARG A 181 7.88 -2.07 -2.58
N ILE A 182 7.62 -0.85 -3.06
CA ILE A 182 7.04 0.25 -2.29
C ILE A 182 5.61 -0.02 -1.82
N ASN A 183 4.86 -0.92 -2.49
CA ASN A 183 3.50 -1.27 -2.08
C ASN A 183 3.44 -1.84 -0.64
N ASN A 184 4.55 -2.33 -0.08
CA ASN A 184 4.58 -2.73 1.32
C ASN A 184 5.01 -1.63 2.29
N TRP A 185 5.59 -0.54 1.80
CA TRP A 185 5.92 0.64 2.60
C TRP A 185 4.72 1.53 2.90
N GLY A 186 3.58 1.31 2.20
CA GLY A 186 2.41 2.17 2.23
C GLY A 186 1.91 2.55 3.64
N TYR A 187 2.00 1.66 4.63
CA TYR A 187 1.60 2.02 6.00
C TYR A 187 2.63 2.90 6.73
N LEU A 188 3.94 2.67 6.60
CA LEU A 188 4.92 3.59 7.17
C LEU A 188 4.79 4.95 6.51
N MET A 189 4.64 4.99 5.18
CA MET A 189 4.42 6.22 4.46
C MET A 189 3.14 6.90 4.95
N ALA A 190 2.01 6.19 4.99
CA ALA A 190 0.76 6.78 5.44
C ALA A 190 0.79 7.28 6.88
N PHE A 191 1.48 6.59 7.78
CA PHE A 191 1.55 6.97 9.18
C PHE A 191 2.73 7.88 9.52
N SER A 192 3.74 8.06 8.66
CA SER A 192 4.94 8.86 8.97
C SER A 192 4.66 10.28 9.45
N PRO A 193 3.60 11.00 9.00
CA PRO A 193 3.29 12.33 9.56
C PRO A 193 3.00 12.31 11.07
N LEU A 194 2.57 11.17 11.64
CA LEU A 194 2.31 11.04 13.08
C LEU A 194 3.56 11.23 13.95
N ILE A 195 4.77 11.23 13.37
CA ILE A 195 6.01 11.54 14.09
C ILE A 195 5.98 12.94 14.74
N PHE A 196 5.23 13.89 14.14
CA PHE A 196 5.12 15.27 14.61
C PHE A 196 4.19 15.45 15.82
N ILE A 197 3.45 14.42 16.20
CA ILE A 197 2.57 14.43 17.37
C ILE A 197 3.21 13.56 18.45
N GLN A 198 3.69 14.18 19.51
CA GLN A 198 4.38 13.51 20.61
C GLN A 198 3.36 12.87 21.56
N SER A 199 2.99 11.62 21.28
CA SER A 199 2.09 10.84 22.11
C SER A 199 2.43 9.36 22.03
N PHE A 200 2.17 8.63 23.11
CA PHE A 200 2.30 7.17 23.12
C PHE A 200 1.47 6.52 22.00
N TRP A 201 0.26 7.01 21.76
CA TRP A 201 -0.66 6.45 20.77
C TRP A 201 -0.14 6.62 19.34
N THR A 202 0.44 7.76 19.01
CA THR A 202 0.97 8.06 17.67
C THR A 202 2.30 7.34 17.44
N TRP A 203 3.22 7.39 18.41
CA TRP A 203 4.54 6.78 18.30
C TRP A 203 4.50 5.25 18.30
N SER A 204 3.56 4.63 19.02
CA SER A 204 3.37 3.17 18.94
C SER A 204 2.95 2.70 17.54
N ILE A 205 2.14 3.47 16.81
CA ILE A 205 1.78 3.19 15.41
C ILE A 205 3.02 3.31 14.51
N ILE A 206 3.83 4.36 14.69
CA ILE A 206 5.09 4.54 13.97
C ILE A 206 6.02 3.35 14.22
N ALA A 207 6.27 3.01 15.48
CA ALA A 207 7.14 1.90 15.87
C ALA A 207 6.69 0.58 15.23
N LEU A 208 5.39 0.26 15.28
CA LEU A 208 4.86 -0.94 14.67
C LEU A 208 4.98 -0.94 13.14
N SER A 209 4.79 0.22 12.49
CA SER A 209 4.97 0.34 11.04
C SER A 209 6.44 0.15 10.61
N ILE A 210 7.40 0.60 11.43
CA ILE A 210 8.84 0.38 11.23
C ILE A 210 9.17 -1.12 11.36
N ILE A 211 8.68 -1.79 12.40
CA ILE A 211 8.87 -3.24 12.61
C ILE A 211 8.40 -4.03 11.38
N ILE A 212 7.23 -3.70 10.84
CA ILE A 212 6.67 -4.36 9.65
C ILE A 212 7.56 -4.17 8.42
N ILE A 213 8.14 -2.98 8.24
CA ILE A 213 9.04 -2.72 7.13
C ILE A 213 10.37 -3.44 7.30
N ILE A 214 10.95 -3.42 8.51
CA ILE A 214 12.19 -4.15 8.79
C ILE A 214 11.99 -5.65 8.48
N GLN A 215 10.89 -6.24 8.96
CA GLN A 215 10.54 -7.63 8.66
C GLN A 215 10.44 -7.87 7.14
N TRP A 216 9.76 -6.98 6.42
CA TRP A 216 9.56 -7.11 4.99
C TRP A 216 10.86 -6.97 4.21
N GLU A 217 11.69 -5.99 4.55
CA GLU A 217 12.99 -5.75 3.93
C GLU A 217 13.95 -6.91 4.17
N TYR A 218 14.00 -7.42 5.41
CA TYR A 218 14.76 -8.63 5.73
C TYR A 218 14.35 -9.81 4.84
N LEU A 219 13.05 -10.09 4.71
CA LEU A 219 12.56 -11.21 3.90
C LEU A 219 12.75 -10.98 2.39
N TYR A 220 12.66 -9.73 1.93
CA TYR A 220 12.94 -9.35 0.55
C TYR A 220 14.42 -9.59 0.17
N HIS A 221 15.34 -9.26 1.07
CA HIS A 221 16.78 -9.48 0.84
C HIS A 221 17.18 -10.94 1.04
N ARG A 222 16.58 -11.65 2.01
CA ARG A 222 16.88 -13.05 2.29
C ARG A 222 16.30 -14.01 1.25
N TYR A 223 15.11 -13.72 0.72
CA TYR A 223 14.36 -14.61 -0.18
C TYR A 223 13.80 -13.84 -1.40
N PRO A 224 14.66 -13.24 -2.26
CA PRO A 224 14.21 -12.44 -3.40
C PRO A 224 13.33 -13.23 -4.37
N GLU A 225 13.55 -14.53 -4.54
CA GLU A 225 12.80 -15.42 -5.43
C GLU A 225 11.29 -15.42 -5.17
N ARG A 226 10.87 -15.13 -3.93
CA ARG A 226 9.45 -15.07 -3.57
C ARG A 226 8.72 -13.86 -4.13
N PHE A 227 9.45 -12.79 -4.48
CA PHE A 227 8.89 -11.48 -4.81
C PHE A 227 8.74 -11.25 -6.33
N TYR A 228 9.28 -12.13 -7.16
CA TYR A 228 9.32 -11.95 -8.61
C TYR A 228 8.65 -13.09 -9.38
N GLU A 229 7.90 -12.74 -10.43
CA GLU A 229 7.22 -13.70 -11.32
C GLU A 229 8.17 -14.65 -12.06
N THR A 230 9.46 -14.30 -12.14
CA THR A 230 10.49 -15.15 -12.74
C THR A 230 10.67 -16.45 -11.96
N HIS A 231 10.56 -16.42 -10.63
CA HIS A 231 10.85 -17.58 -9.77
C HIS A 231 9.65 -18.02 -8.92
N ASN A 232 8.69 -17.13 -8.70
CA ASN A 232 7.45 -17.46 -8.01
C ASN A 232 6.29 -17.63 -9.01
N ALA A 233 5.95 -18.89 -9.28
CA ALA A 233 4.83 -19.27 -10.13
C ALA A 233 3.49 -18.71 -9.63
N ALA A 234 3.33 -18.46 -8.32
CA ALA A 234 2.10 -17.88 -7.77
C ALA A 234 1.88 -16.43 -8.23
N LEU A 235 2.94 -15.73 -8.67
CA LEU A 235 2.88 -14.35 -9.18
C LEU A 235 2.70 -14.30 -10.71
N MET A 236 2.79 -15.43 -11.40
CA MET A 236 2.65 -15.46 -12.86
C MET A 236 1.18 -15.28 -13.26
N CYS A 237 0.93 -14.49 -14.30
CA CYS A 237 -0.42 -14.21 -14.81
C CYS A 237 -1.21 -15.49 -15.12
N ARG A 238 -0.55 -16.56 -15.59
CA ARG A 238 -1.18 -17.86 -15.87
C ARG A 238 -1.82 -18.53 -14.64
N ASN A 239 -1.39 -18.15 -13.43
CA ASN A 239 -1.86 -18.69 -12.16
C ASN A 239 -2.69 -17.67 -11.36
N CYS A 240 -3.01 -16.52 -11.95
CA CYS A 240 -3.88 -15.53 -11.32
C CYS A 240 -5.34 -15.99 -11.39
N VAL A 241 -5.97 -16.13 -10.22
CA VAL A 241 -7.40 -16.43 -10.07
C VAL A 241 -8.29 -15.17 -10.12
N VAL A 242 -7.69 -13.99 -10.28
CA VAL A 242 -8.36 -12.69 -10.40
C VAL A 242 -7.91 -12.02 -11.69
N GLU A 243 -8.85 -11.37 -12.39
CA GLU A 243 -8.59 -10.63 -13.62
C GLU A 243 -7.44 -9.64 -13.43
N CYS A 244 -6.42 -9.76 -14.28
CA CYS A 244 -5.35 -8.78 -14.33
C CYS A 244 -5.92 -7.47 -14.89
N THR A 245 -6.09 -6.47 -14.03
CA THR A 245 -6.54 -5.12 -14.42
C THR A 245 -5.52 -4.35 -15.28
N GLY A 246 -4.35 -4.94 -15.55
CA GLY A 246 -3.34 -4.38 -16.44
C GLY A 246 -3.48 -4.89 -17.86
N HIS A 247 -3.62 -3.97 -18.82
CA HIS A 247 -3.46 -4.28 -20.25
C HIS A 247 -2.09 -4.93 -20.50
N ARG A 248 -2.08 -6.23 -20.77
CA ARG A 248 -0.89 -6.94 -21.25
C ARG A 248 -0.70 -6.58 -22.72
N LYS A 249 0.24 -5.68 -23.05
CA LYS A 249 0.89 -5.76 -24.36
C LYS A 249 1.85 -6.94 -24.29
N LEU A 250 1.39 -8.09 -24.77
CA LEU A 250 2.26 -9.17 -25.19
C LEU A 250 3.16 -8.58 -26.30
N ARG A 251 4.45 -8.46 -26.02
CA ARG A 251 5.48 -8.35 -27.06
C ARG A 251 6.52 -9.40 -26.76
#